data_AF-A0A7X6CS23-F1
#
_entry.id   AF-A0A7X6CS23-F1
#
_cell.length_a   1.000
_cell.length_b   1.000
_cell.length_c   1.000
_cell.angle_alpha   90.00
_cell.angle_beta   90.00
_cell.angle_gamma   90.00
#
_symmetry.space_group_name_H-M   'P 1'
#
loop_
_entity.id
_entity.type
_entity.pdbx_description
1 polymer ?
#
loop_
_entity_poly.entity_id
_entity_poly.type
_entity_poly.pdbx_seq_one_letter_code
_entity_poly.pdbx_strand_id
1 'polypeptide(L)'
;AGKGAKSASGLTIGILPGNNSSDISEAVDIAIITDTGNARNNINVLSSDVIIACGMGTGTASEIALALKANKQVILLNASAESKLFFKILAADRIFVVNNVGEAFDRARQILADRT
;
A
#
# COMPACT_ATOMS: atom_id res chain seq x y z
N ALA A 1 5.47 -5.28 -7.78
CA ALA A 1 5.94 -5.39 -6.38
C ALA A 1 6.44 -6.81 -6.07
N GLY A 2 5.56 -7.82 -6.01
CA GLY A 2 5.94 -9.19 -5.60
C GLY A 2 7.16 -9.77 -6.33
N LYS A 3 7.20 -9.70 -7.68
CA LYS A 3 8.36 -10.17 -8.47
C LYS A 3 9.69 -9.54 -8.06
N GLY A 4 9.69 -8.23 -7.77
CA GLY A 4 10.89 -7.51 -7.36
C GLY A 4 11.35 -7.86 -5.94
N ALA A 5 10.40 -8.06 -5.01
CA ALA A 5 10.72 -8.56 -3.68
C ALA A 5 11.33 -9.97 -3.76
N LYS A 6 10.73 -10.87 -4.56
CA LYS A 6 11.23 -12.23 -4.74
C LYS A 6 12.62 -12.30 -5.38
N SER A 7 12.92 -11.43 -6.36
CA SER A 7 14.27 -11.35 -6.94
C SER A 7 15.34 -10.89 -5.95
N ALA A 8 14.93 -10.23 -4.86
CA ALA A 8 15.81 -9.81 -3.77
C ALA A 8 15.69 -10.72 -2.52
N SER A 9 15.14 -11.93 -2.68
CA SER A 9 14.91 -12.89 -1.58
C SER A 9 14.03 -12.35 -0.44
N GLY A 10 13.17 -11.36 -0.72
CA GLY A 10 12.18 -10.87 0.22
C GLY A 10 10.92 -11.74 0.24
N LEU A 11 10.30 -11.86 1.42
CA LEU A 11 9.04 -12.57 1.62
C LEU A 11 7.86 -11.74 1.08
N THR A 12 6.95 -12.38 0.34
CA THR A 12 5.75 -11.73 -0.19
C THR A 12 4.46 -12.33 0.34
N ILE A 13 3.53 -11.45 0.73
CA ILE A 13 2.19 -11.83 1.18
C ILE A 13 1.17 -11.27 0.20
N GLY A 14 0.29 -12.13 -0.30
CA GLY A 14 -0.83 -11.76 -1.17
C GLY A 14 -2.16 -11.90 -0.43
N ILE A 15 -2.87 -10.79 -0.21
CA ILE A 15 -4.24 -10.80 0.34
C ILE A 15 -5.22 -10.82 -0.83
N LEU A 16 -5.90 -11.95 -1.01
CA LEU A 16 -6.69 -12.26 -2.21
C LEU A 16 -8.19 -12.06 -1.96
N PRO A 17 -8.92 -11.47 -2.93
CA PRO A 17 -10.33 -11.09 -2.75
C PRO A 17 -11.31 -12.26 -2.88
N GLY A 18 -10.97 -13.30 -3.66
CA GLY A 18 -11.84 -14.45 -3.92
C GLY A 18 -11.61 -15.63 -2.97
N ASN A 19 -12.25 -16.75 -3.29
CA ASN A 19 -12.18 -18.01 -2.54
C ASN A 19 -11.28 -19.10 -3.16
N ASN A 20 -10.63 -18.81 -4.29
CA ASN A 20 -9.83 -19.79 -5.01
C ASN A 20 -8.36 -19.36 -5.12
N SER A 21 -7.50 -20.35 -5.35
CA SER A 21 -6.06 -20.18 -5.50
C SER A 21 -5.59 -20.35 -6.95
N SER A 22 -6.52 -20.43 -7.92
CA SER A 22 -6.21 -20.86 -9.29
C SER A 22 -5.35 -19.88 -10.08
N ASP A 23 -5.30 -18.60 -9.67
CA ASP A 23 -4.56 -17.54 -10.38
C ASP A 23 -3.55 -16.80 -9.49
N ILE A 24 -3.03 -17.48 -8.46
CA ILE A 24 -2.01 -16.88 -7.59
C ILE A 24 -0.70 -16.78 -8.35
N SER A 25 -0.15 -15.57 -8.42
CA SER A 25 1.17 -15.36 -9.00
C SER A 25 2.23 -16.15 -8.23
N GLU A 26 3.16 -16.81 -8.93
CA GLU A 26 4.35 -17.46 -8.36
C GLU A 26 5.23 -16.51 -7.51
N ALA A 27 5.02 -15.21 -7.70
CA ALA A 27 5.67 -14.16 -6.93
C ALA A 27 5.09 -13.98 -5.51
N VAL A 28 4.06 -14.74 -5.11
CA VAL A 28 3.45 -14.75 -3.77
C VAL A 28 3.96 -15.96 -3.00
N ASP A 29 4.56 -15.75 -1.83
CA ASP A 29 5.01 -16.84 -0.95
C ASP A 29 3.91 -17.30 -0.01
N ILE A 30 3.16 -16.34 0.55
CA ILE A 30 2.04 -16.62 1.47
C ILE A 30 0.77 -16.00 0.90
N ALA A 31 -0.19 -16.85 0.56
CA ALA A 31 -1.50 -16.43 0.09
C ALA A 31 -2.52 -16.44 1.23
N ILE A 32 -3.18 -15.29 1.45
CA ILE A 32 -4.29 -15.16 2.38
C ILE A 32 -5.58 -15.03 1.55
N ILE A 33 -6.34 -16.11 1.46
CA ILE A 33 -7.62 -16.16 0.75
C ILE A 33 -8.70 -15.61 1.68
N THR A 34 -9.40 -14.55 1.28
CA THR A 34 -10.35 -13.87 2.18
C THR A 34 -11.81 -14.10 1.83
N ASP A 35 -12.15 -14.38 0.56
CA ASP A 35 -13.53 -14.41 0.05
C ASP A 35 -14.38 -13.20 0.46
N THR A 36 -13.75 -12.02 0.54
CA THR A 36 -14.42 -10.78 0.99
C THR A 36 -14.46 -9.69 -0.09
N GLY A 37 -14.07 -10.01 -1.33
CA GLY A 37 -14.02 -9.04 -2.42
C GLY A 37 -13.15 -7.84 -2.06
N ASN A 38 -13.70 -6.62 -2.22
CA ASN A 38 -12.97 -5.38 -1.91
C ASN A 38 -12.81 -5.12 -0.40
N ALA A 39 -13.54 -5.80 0.49
CA ALA A 39 -13.43 -5.56 1.92
C ALA A 39 -12.04 -5.95 2.47
N ARG A 40 -11.33 -6.86 1.78
CA ARG A 40 -9.92 -7.21 2.06
C ARG A 40 -8.96 -6.02 2.02
N ASN A 41 -9.33 -4.92 1.36
CA ASN A 41 -8.52 -3.69 1.34
C ASN A 41 -8.27 -3.17 2.76
N ASN A 42 -9.22 -3.35 3.69
CA ASN A 42 -9.03 -2.96 5.08
C ASN A 42 -7.99 -3.83 5.79
N ILE A 43 -7.90 -5.12 5.43
CA ILE A 43 -6.85 -6.03 5.94
C ILE A 43 -5.47 -5.54 5.45
N ASN A 44 -5.34 -5.17 4.17
CA ASN A 44 -4.09 -4.62 3.63
C ASN A 44 -3.61 -3.42 4.45
N VAL A 45 -4.52 -2.47 4.69
CA VAL A 45 -4.23 -1.22 5.39
C VAL A 45 -3.85 -1.47 6.85
N LEU A 46 -4.65 -2.25 7.58
CA LEU A 46 -4.45 -2.45 9.02
C LEU A 46 -3.22 -3.29 9.33
N SER A 47 -2.91 -4.26 8.45
CA SER A 47 -1.75 -5.16 8.59
C SER A 47 -0.43 -4.52 8.14
N SER A 48 -0.48 -3.35 7.48
CA SER A 48 0.71 -2.66 6.99
C SER A 48 1.24 -1.65 8.00
N ASP A 49 2.56 -1.61 8.18
CA ASP A 49 3.23 -0.58 8.97
C ASP A 49 3.37 0.73 8.19
N VAL A 50 3.68 0.62 6.90
CA VAL A 50 3.79 1.74 5.95
C VAL A 50 3.03 1.39 4.68
N ILE A 51 2.32 2.38 4.12
CA ILE A 51 1.53 2.20 2.90
C ILE A 51 2.14 3.09 1.81
N ILE A 52 2.47 2.48 0.67
CA ILE A 52 2.98 3.19 -0.51
C ILE A 52 1.97 3.00 -1.65
N ALA A 53 1.33 4.09 -2.05
CA ALA A 53 0.45 4.10 -3.21
C ALA A 53 1.29 4.41 -4.47
N CYS A 54 1.45 3.40 -5.33
CA CYS A 54 2.16 3.51 -6.59
C CYS A 54 1.17 3.77 -7.73
N GLY A 55 1.11 5.01 -8.23
CA GLY A 55 0.09 5.44 -9.19
C GLY A 55 -1.27 5.68 -8.54
N MET A 56 -2.32 5.81 -9.35
CA MET A 56 -3.67 6.14 -8.87
C MET A 56 -4.76 5.45 -9.69
N GLY A 57 -5.79 4.97 -8.99
CA GLY A 57 -7.01 4.37 -9.54
C GLY A 57 -8.06 4.27 -8.44
N THR A 58 -9.29 3.87 -8.77
CA THR A 58 -10.40 3.81 -7.80
C THR A 58 -10.12 2.87 -6.63
N GLY A 59 -9.54 1.69 -6.90
CA GLY A 59 -9.10 0.74 -5.87
C GLY A 59 -8.05 1.34 -4.93
N THR A 60 -6.98 1.92 -5.49
CA THR A 60 -5.91 2.58 -4.72
C THR A 60 -6.45 3.75 -3.90
N ALA A 61 -7.32 4.58 -4.47
CA ALA A 61 -7.94 5.70 -3.77
C ALA A 61 -8.75 5.23 -2.55
N SER A 62 -9.47 4.10 -2.67
CA SER A 62 -10.20 3.50 -1.56
C SER A 62 -9.27 3.01 -0.44
N GLU A 63 -8.13 2.40 -0.78
CA GLU A 63 -7.12 1.96 0.20
C GLU A 63 -6.48 3.15 0.91
N ILE A 64 -6.17 4.24 0.20
CA ILE A 64 -5.66 5.47 0.81
C ILE A 64 -6.69 6.05 1.78
N ALA A 65 -7.97 6.14 1.38
CA ALA A 65 -9.02 6.66 2.25
C ALA A 65 -9.19 5.80 3.53
N LEU A 66 -9.15 4.47 3.40
CA LEU A 66 -9.18 3.54 4.53
C LEU A 66 -7.96 3.74 5.44
N ALA A 67 -6.76 3.92 4.88
CA ALA A 67 -5.55 4.20 5.63
C ALA A 67 -5.65 5.48 6.46
N LEU A 68 -6.14 6.56 5.86
CA LEU A 68 -6.33 7.82 6.56
C LEU A 68 -7.36 7.69 7.69
N LYS A 69 -8.45 6.93 7.47
CA LYS A 69 -9.44 6.63 8.51
C LYS A 69 -8.86 5.78 9.65
N ALA A 70 -7.90 4.91 9.35
CA ALA A 70 -7.17 4.11 10.32
C ALA A 70 -5.99 4.85 10.97
N ASN A 71 -5.86 6.17 10.76
CA ASN A 71 -4.73 6.99 11.23
C ASN A 71 -3.35 6.48 10.79
N LYS A 72 -3.27 5.83 9.62
CA LYS A 72 -2.01 5.40 9.02
C LYS A 72 -1.42 6.50 8.15
N GLN A 73 -0.10 6.55 8.11
CA GLN A 73 0.65 7.40 7.19
C GLN A 73 0.75 6.72 5.82
N VAL A 74 0.67 7.52 4.76
CA VAL A 74 0.67 7.04 3.37
C VAL A 74 1.66 7.84 2.53
N ILE A 75 2.46 7.12 1.75
CA ILE A 75 3.40 7.67 0.78
C ILE A 75 2.77 7.58 -0.62
N LEU A 76 2.65 8.71 -1.31
CA LEU A 76 2.15 8.78 -2.68
C LEU A 76 3.34 8.85 -3.65
N LEU A 77 3.54 7.80 -4.43
CA LEU A 77 4.57 7.70 -5.47
C LEU A 77 3.93 7.79 -6.85
N ASN A 78 4.42 8.73 -7.67
CA ASN A 78 3.98 8.93 -9.06
C ASN A 78 2.47 9.19 -9.22
N ALA A 79 1.85 9.86 -8.23
CA ALA A 79 0.46 10.29 -8.30
C ALA A 79 0.30 11.57 -9.16
N SER A 80 -0.90 11.76 -9.74
CA SER A 80 -1.25 12.99 -10.47
C SER A 80 -1.31 14.20 -9.52
N ALA A 81 -1.19 15.42 -10.06
CA ALA A 81 -1.25 16.65 -9.26
C ALA A 81 -2.58 16.77 -8.50
N GLU A 82 -3.68 16.41 -9.15
CA GLU A 82 -5.04 16.45 -8.61
C GLU A 82 -5.17 15.50 -7.42
N SER A 83 -4.63 14.29 -7.56
CA SER A 83 -4.70 13.26 -6.51
C SER A 83 -3.84 13.63 -5.30
N LYS A 84 -2.64 14.18 -5.54
CA LYS A 84 -1.76 14.72 -4.49
C LYS A 84 -2.47 15.80 -3.69
N LEU A 85 -3.10 16.76 -4.38
CA LEU A 85 -3.83 17.85 -3.75
C LEU A 85 -5.02 17.34 -2.93
N PHE A 86 -5.85 16.48 -3.53
CA PHE A 86 -7.03 15.92 -2.89
C PHE A 86 -6.71 15.25 -1.55
N PHE A 87 -5.75 14.32 -1.54
CA PHE A 87 -5.40 13.61 -0.30
C PHE A 87 -4.67 14.50 0.71
N LYS A 88 -3.87 15.48 0.25
CA LYS A 88 -3.26 16.47 1.14
C LYS A 88 -4.30 17.33 1.86
N ILE A 89 -5.41 17.69 1.21
CA ILE A 89 -6.51 18.41 1.84
C ILE A 89 -7.17 17.54 2.94
N LEU A 90 -7.31 16.24 2.69
CA LEU A 90 -7.94 15.32 3.65
C LEU A 90 -7.07 15.04 4.88
N ALA A 91 -5.74 14.93 4.73
CA ALA A 91 -4.82 14.62 5.81
C ALA A 91 -3.40 15.10 5.51
N ALA A 92 -3.15 16.40 5.68
CA ALA A 92 -1.89 17.03 5.31
C ALA A 92 -0.66 16.42 6.01
N ASP A 93 -0.83 16.03 7.28
CA ASP A 93 0.16 15.48 8.20
C ASP A 93 0.47 13.99 7.97
N ARG A 94 -0.43 13.25 7.31
CA ARG A 94 -0.30 11.81 7.08
C ARG A 94 -0.02 11.43 5.63
N ILE A 95 -0.10 12.37 4.71
CA ILE A 95 0.23 12.16 3.29
C ILE A 95 1.64 12.66 3.00
N PHE A 96 2.47 11.80 2.43
CA PHE A 96 3.82 12.14 2.02
C PHE A 96 3.97 11.94 0.52
N VAL A 97 4.29 13.01 -0.21
CA VAL A 97 4.42 12.94 -1.67
C VAL A 97 5.89 12.78 -2.03
N VAL A 98 6.18 11.80 -2.87
CA VAL A 98 7.52 11.47 -3.36
C VAL A 98 7.51 11.28 -4.88
N ASN A 99 8.66 11.48 -5.52
CA ASN A 99 8.77 11.49 -6.99
C ASN A 99 9.56 10.30 -7.56
N ASN A 100 10.21 9.50 -6.71
CA ASN A 100 10.95 8.33 -7.12
C ASN A 100 11.00 7.27 -6.01
N VAL A 101 11.48 6.08 -6.37
CA VAL A 101 11.54 4.93 -5.46
C VAL A 101 12.51 5.15 -4.29
N GLY A 102 13.61 5.88 -4.51
CA GLY A 102 14.58 6.19 -3.45
C GLY A 102 13.95 7.05 -2.36
N GLU A 103 13.27 8.12 -2.73
CA GLU A 103 12.52 8.98 -1.78
C GLU A 103 11.43 8.20 -1.05
N ALA A 104 10.72 7.28 -1.75
CA ALA A 104 9.72 6.44 -1.13
C ALA A 104 10.33 5.51 -0.07
N PHE A 105 11.50 4.94 -0.37
CA PHE A 105 12.24 4.06 0.54
C PHE A 105 12.75 4.82 1.77
N ASP A 106 13.38 5.98 1.58
CA ASP A 106 13.89 6.81 2.68
C ASP A 106 12.76 7.25 3.61
N ARG A 107 11.62 7.67 3.04
CA ARG A 107 10.45 8.04 3.84
C ARG A 107 9.88 6.86 4.60
N ALA A 108 9.80 5.68 3.99
CA ALA A 108 9.32 4.48 4.67
C ALA A 108 10.22 4.12 5.87
N ARG A 109 11.54 4.22 5.73
CA ARG A 109 12.49 4.01 6.85
C ARG A 109 12.29 5.02 7.98
N GLN A 110 12.09 6.29 7.64
CA GLN A 110 11.85 7.34 8.64
C GLN A 110 10.57 7.03 9.44
N ILE A 111 9.47 6.72 8.76
CA ILE A 111 8.20 6.37 9.42
C ILE A 111 8.37 5.18 10.37
N LEU A 112 9.13 4.17 9.98
CA LEU A 112 9.39 3.00 10.82
C LEU A 112 10.26 3.33 12.03
N ALA A 113 11.25 4.22 11.89
CA ALA A 113 12.11 4.66 12.99
C ALA A 113 11.34 5.50 14.02
N ASP A 114 10.37 6.30 13.60
CA ASP A 114 9.56 7.15 14.49
C ASP A 114 8.54 6.35 15.33
N ARG A 115 8.38 5.03 15.09
CA ARG A 115 7.47 4.13 15.84
C ARG A 115 8.13 3.47 17.06
N THR A 116 9.45 3.48 17.14
CA THR A 116 10.25 2.97 18.28
C THR A 116 10.60 4.08 19.25
#